data_AF-A0AB33CJC0-F1
#
_entry.id   AF-A0AB33CJC0-F1
#
_cell.length_a   1.000
_cell.length_b   1.000
_cell.length_c   1.000
_cell.angle_alpha   90.00
_cell.angle_beta   90.00
_cell.angle_gamma   90.00
#
_symmetry.space_group_name_H-M   'P 1'
#
loop_
_entity.id
_entity.type
_entity.pdbx_description
1 polymer ?
#
loop_
_entity_poly.entity_id
_entity_poly.type
_entity_poly.pdbx_seq_one_letter_code
_entity_poly.pdbx_strand_id
1 'polypeptide(L)' 'MDPGGPMIMGMKRFFSQFVIAKPGHRETFYEVNRDGALVLNRDELLKSGRMNRQLEAARMLKKVVARKAPVDQ' A
#
# COMPACT_ATOMS: atom_id res chain seq x y z
N MET A 1 35.11 -27.06 -22.80
CA MET A 1 33.95 -26.38 -23.42
C MET A 1 32.75 -26.72 -22.56
N ASP A 2 32.47 -25.86 -21.59
CA ASP A 2 31.37 -26.00 -20.63
C ASP A 2 30.06 -25.46 -21.22
N PRO A 3 28.96 -26.23 -21.28
CA PRO A 3 27.67 -25.72 -21.71
C PRO A 3 26.90 -25.18 -20.50
N GLY A 4 27.33 -24.04 -19.95
CA GLY A 4 26.63 -23.32 -18.88
C GLY A 4 25.82 -22.14 -19.43
N GLY A 5 24.68 -22.41 -20.06
CA GLY A 5 23.84 -21.42 -20.72
C GLY A 5 23.20 -20.35 -19.80
N PRO A 6 22.85 -19.17 -20.35
CA PRO A 6 22.59 -17.90 -19.64
C PRO A 6 21.16 -17.74 -19.10
N MET A 7 20.49 -18.83 -18.68
CA MET A 7 19.06 -18.76 -18.33
C MET A 7 18.74 -18.02 -17.02
N ILE A 8 19.71 -17.80 -16.14
CA ILE A 8 19.45 -17.21 -14.80
C ILE A 8 19.43 -15.65 -14.84
N MET A 9 19.90 -15.03 -15.92
CA MET A 9 20.04 -13.57 -15.98
C MET A 9 18.73 -12.83 -16.28
N GLY A 10 17.75 -13.49 -16.91
CA GLY A 10 16.47 -12.88 -17.32
C GLY A 10 15.47 -12.66 -16.18
N MET A 11 15.35 -13.62 -15.25
CA MET A 11 14.35 -13.53 -14.16
C MET A 11 14.70 -12.47 -13.11
N LYS A 12 15.98 -12.13 -12.92
CA LYS A 12 16.39 -11.09 -11.95
C LYS A 12 15.96 -9.67 -12.36
N ARG A 13 15.69 -9.43 -13.65
CA ARG A 13 15.31 -8.10 -14.16
C ARG A 13 13.83 -7.75 -13.99
N PHE A 14 12.94 -8.74 -13.82
CA PHE A 14 11.51 -8.47 -13.65
C PHE A 14 11.15 -7.98 -12.24
N PHE A 15 11.90 -8.40 -11.21
CA PHE A 15 11.64 -7.98 -9.83
C PHE A 15 12.29 -6.63 -9.46
N SER A 16 13.22 -6.12 -10.26
CA SER A 16 13.89 -4.85 -9.96
C SER A 16 12.99 -3.63 -10.17
N GLN A 17 11.88 -3.77 -10.89
CA GLN A 17 10.92 -2.69 -11.11
C GLN A 17 9.97 -2.47 -9.93
N PHE A 18 9.82 -3.47 -9.05
CA PHE A 18 8.98 -3.39 -7.85
C PHE A 18 9.72 -2.89 -6.61
N VAL A 19 11.04 -2.69 -6.68
CA VAL A 19 11.89 -2.39 -5.52
C VAL A 19 12.77 -1.18 -5.79
N ILE A 20 12.20 0.00 -6.07
CA ILE A 20 12.89 1.26 -5.72
C ILE A 20 11.86 2.29 -5.26
N ALA A 21 11.23 2.06 -4.10
CA ALA A 21 10.77 3.17 -3.28
C ALA A 21 12.02 3.94 -2.82
N LYS A 22 12.04 5.27 -3.02
CA LYS A 22 13.19 6.10 -2.63
C LYS A 22 13.50 5.88 -1.14
N PRO A 23 14.78 5.65 -0.75
CA PRO A 23 15.14 5.48 0.66
C PRO A 23 14.73 6.75 1.42
N GLY A 24 13.82 6.60 2.39
CA GLY A 24 13.29 7.71 3.21
C GLY A 24 11.87 8.16 2.86
N HIS A 25 11.28 7.72 1.74
CA HIS A 25 9.88 7.99 1.41
C HIS A 25 9.10 6.67 1.34
N ARG A 26 8.66 6.18 2.52
CA ARG A 26 7.69 5.07 2.57
C ARG A 26 6.32 5.60 2.16
N GLU A 27 6.00 5.45 0.88
CA GLU A 27 4.68 5.83 0.34
C GLU A 27 3.57 4.91 0.89
N THR A 28 3.92 3.67 1.21
CA THR A 28 3.01 2.62 1.70
C THR A 28 3.44 2.11 3.08
N PHE A 29 2.49 1.50 3.81
CA PHE A 29 2.75 0.82 5.08
C PHE A 29 2.93 -0.69 4.91
N TYR A 30 3.09 -1.15 3.67
CA TYR A 30 3.24 -2.56 3.37
C TYR A 30 4.72 -2.89 3.16
N GLU A 31 5.15 -4.01 3.71
CA GLU A 31 6.50 -4.54 3.57
C GLU A 31 6.44 -6.01 3.19
N VAL A 32 7.39 -6.47 2.38
CA VAL A 32 7.52 -7.90 2.08
C VAL A 32 8.46 -8.51 3.11
N ASN A 33 7.98 -9.51 3.86
CA ASN A 33 8.81 -10.22 4.82
C ASN A 33 9.78 -11.19 4.13
N ARG A 34 10.67 -11.84 4.88
CA ARG A 34 11.68 -12.77 4.34
C ARG A 34 11.08 -14.00 3.66
N ASP A 35 9.85 -14.36 4.00
CA ASP A 35 9.10 -15.48 3.42
C ASP A 35 8.36 -15.07 2.14
N GLY A 36 8.48 -13.80 1.71
CA GLY A 36 7.81 -13.27 0.54
C GLY A 36 6.35 -12.84 0.78
N ALA A 37 5.88 -12.85 2.02
CA ALA A 37 4.53 -12.42 2.36
C ALA A 37 4.45 -10.88 2.49
N LEU A 38 3.36 -10.31 1.96
CA LEU A 38 3.04 -8.90 2.13
C LEU A 38 2.44 -8.66 3.52
N VAL A 39 3.13 -7.88 4.34
CA VAL A 39 2.75 -7.59 5.72
C VAL A 39 2.46 -6.10 5.86
N LEU A 40 1.36 -5.77 6.54
CA LEU A 40 1.02 -4.39 6.88
C LEU A 40 1.67 -3.99 8.21
N ASN A 41 2.46 -2.92 8.21
CA ASN A 41 2.95 -2.27 9.41
C ASN A 41 1.82 -1.44 10.06
N ARG A 42 1.07 -2.12 10.93
CA ARG A 42 -0.10 -1.54 11.62
C ARG A 42 0.31 -0.36 12.52
N ASP A 43 1.45 -0.46 13.18
CA ASP A 43 1.90 0.58 14.12
C ASP A 43 2.24 1.89 13.40
N GLU A 44 2.98 1.82 12.28
CA GLU A 44 3.26 3.00 11.45
C GLU A 44 1.98 3.57 10.82
N LEU A 45 1.05 2.70 10.37
CA LEU A 45 -0.24 3.14 9.84
C LEU A 45 -1.05 3.91 10.89
N LEU A 46 -1.13 3.40 12.11
CA LEU A 46 -1.85 4.07 13.20
C LEU A 46 -1.19 5.39 13.61
N LYS A 47 0.14 5.40 13.79
CA LYS A 47 0.91 6.61 14.12
C LYS A 47 0.80 7.70 13.05
N SER A 48 0.64 7.34 11.78
CA SER A 48 0.51 8.30 10.68
C SER A 48 -0.77 9.15 10.72
N GLY A 49 -1.77 8.72 11.50
CA GLY A 49 -3.10 9.34 11.55
C GLY A 49 -3.87 9.28 10.22
N ARG A 50 -3.38 8.59 9.19
CA ARG A 50 -4.07 8.47 7.88
C ARG A 50 -5.41 7.74 8.02
N MET A 51 -5.45 6.67 8.82
CA MET A 51 -6.69 5.93 9.08
C MET A 51 -7.73 6.79 9.81
N ASN A 52 -7.29 7.61 10.78
CA ASN A 52 -8.19 8.50 11.51
C ASN A 52 -8.77 9.59 10.60
N ARG A 53 -7.95 10.17 9.71
CA ARG A 53 -8.40 11.14 8.69
C ARG A 53 -9.43 10.54 7.73
N GLN A 54 -9.23 9.30 7.30
CA GLN A 54 -10.20 8.60 6.45
C GLN A 54 -11.51 8.34 7.19
N LEU A 55 -11.45 7.95 8.47
CA LEU A 55 -12.63 7.74 9.31
C LEU A 55 -13.41 9.06 9.52
N GLU A 56 -12.70 10.16 9.76
CA GLU A 56 -13.29 11.49 9.89
C GLU A 56 -13.97 11.93 8.59
N ALA A 57 -13.29 11.78 7.45
CA ALA A 57 -13.87 12.06 6.14
C ALA A 57 -15.14 11.23 5.88
N ALA A 58 -15.13 9.94 6.22
CA ALA A 58 -16.32 9.09 6.11
C ALA A 58 -17.47 9.58 7.01
N ARG A 59 -17.18 10.02 8.24
CA ARG A 59 -18.17 10.62 9.14
C ARG A 59 -18.74 11.93 8.59
N MET A 60 -17.91 12.78 8.00
CA MET A 60 -18.36 14.00 7.34
C MET A 60 -19.26 13.70 6.15
N LEU A 61 -18.89 12.74 5.30
CA LEU A 61 -19.72 12.31 4.18
C LEU A 61 -21.08 11.79 4.64
N LYS A 62 -21.14 10.97 5.70
CA LYS A 62 -22.41 10.52 6.27
C LYS A 62 -23.30 11.68 6.72
N LYS A 63 -22.72 12.72 7.35
CA LYS A 63 -23.47 13.92 7.75
C LYS A 63 -23.97 14.73 6.55
N VAL A 64 -23.18 14.83 5.48
CA VAL A 64 -23.59 15.52 4.24
C VAL A 64 -24.73 14.76 3.56
N VAL A 65 -24.65 13.43 3.45
CA VAL A 65 -25.70 12.59 2.87
C VAL A 65 -26.99 12.69 3.70
N ALA A 66 -26.89 12.65 5.04
CA ALA A 66 -28.04 12.81 5.92
C ALA A 66 -28.74 14.18 5.77
N ARG A 67 -28.00 15.24 5.43
CA ARG A 67 -28.55 16.57 5.16
C ARG A 67 -29.12 16.73 3.75
N LYS A 68 -28.74 15.85 2.81
CA LYS A 68 -29.16 15.90 1.40
C LYS A 68 -30.34 14.98 1.10
N ALA A 69 -30.72 14.08 2.01
CA ALA A 69 -32.00 13.38 1.90
C ALA A 69 -33.13 14.42 2.02
N PRO A 70 -33.94 14.65 0.98
CA PRO A 70 -35.18 15.39 1.16
C PRO A 70 -36.04 14.58 2.14
N VAL A 71 -36.64 15.27 3.09
CA VAL A 71 -37.79 14.76 3.82
C VAL A 71 -38.88 14.59 2.77
N ASP A 72 -39.02 13.39 2.22
CA ASP A 72 -40.25 13.00 1.54
C ASP A 72 -41.34 12.96 2.62
N GLN A 73 -42.22 13.97 2.54
CA GLN A 73 -43.46 14.13 3.30
C GLN A 73 -44.51 13.11 2.85
#